data_AF-A0A453HD03-F1
#
_entry.id   AF-A0A453HD03-F1
#
_cell.length_a   1.000
_cell.length_b   1.000
_cell.length_c   1.000
_cell.angle_alpha   90.00
_cell.angle_beta   90.00
_cell.angle_gamma   90.00
#
_symmetry.space_group_name_H-M   'P 1'
#
loop_
_entity.id
_entity.type
_entity.pdbx_description
1 polymer ?
#
loop_
_entity_poly.entity_id
_entity_poly.type
_entity_poly.pdbx_seq_one_letter_code
_entity_poly.pdbx_strand_id
1 'polypeptide(L)'
;GSCPATQHRQSSTPKKTVARASTFRVSRMGITTEEDPKEMKNHQNSVDEMEMKVVKFSRGKAANLAALRDKKLKGQLTGKEKLIGISAKAAAQAEKWFLPIEGGYLEPEDLEKTYRFTQRVVVGGVDISSARKPFDMILPGKYVFILCSLKLCHHPYMIQYQ
;
A
#
# COMPACT_ATOMS: atom_id res chain seq x y z
N GLY A 1 -23.91 -44.14 28.46
CA GLY A 1 -23.44 -44.53 27.12
C GLY A 1 -22.06 -43.95 26.91
N SER A 2 -21.06 -44.81 26.91
CA SER A 2 -19.63 -44.49 26.80
C SER A 2 -19.23 -44.14 25.36
N CYS A 3 -18.75 -42.92 25.14
CA CYS A 3 -18.10 -42.54 23.87
C CYS A 3 -16.64 -43.04 23.86
N PRO A 4 -16.18 -43.76 22.81
CA PRO A 4 -14.84 -44.31 22.77
C PRO A 4 -13.78 -43.29 22.36
N ALA A 5 -12.57 -43.52 22.89
CA ALA A 5 -11.38 -42.69 22.77
C ALA A 5 -10.81 -42.64 21.34
N THR A 6 -10.47 -41.43 20.89
CA THR A 6 -9.73 -41.16 19.65
C THR A 6 -8.28 -41.62 19.78
N GLN A 7 -7.89 -42.60 18.98
CA GLN A 7 -6.53 -43.14 18.96
C GLN A 7 -5.57 -42.20 18.19
N HIS A 8 -4.43 -41.92 18.83
CA HIS A 8 -3.27 -41.25 18.25
C HIS A 8 -2.71 -42.04 17.06
N ARG A 9 -2.78 -41.47 15.85
CA ARG A 9 -2.09 -42.00 14.67
C ARG A 9 -0.65 -41.47 14.65
N GLN A 10 0.30 -42.32 15.04
CA GLN A 10 1.73 -42.08 14.88
C GLN A 10 2.08 -42.16 13.38
N SER A 11 2.42 -41.03 12.77
CA SER A 11 3.02 -41.01 11.43
C SER A 11 4.54 -41.12 11.55
N SER A 12 5.06 -42.30 11.20
CA SER A 12 6.47 -42.64 11.09
C SER A 12 7.20 -41.74 10.08
N THR A 13 8.36 -41.23 10.49
CA THR A 13 9.31 -40.52 9.62
C THR A 13 10.07 -41.50 8.72
N PRO A 14 10.18 -41.25 7.40
CA PRO A 14 11.08 -42.03 6.55
C PRO A 14 12.51 -41.49 6.62
N LYS A 15 13.44 -42.44 6.72
CA LYS A 15 14.90 -42.27 6.81
C LYS A 15 15.48 -41.69 5.52
N LYS A 16 16.57 -40.92 5.67
CA LYS A 16 17.40 -40.34 4.60
C LYS A 16 17.98 -41.43 3.71
N THR A 17 17.72 -41.34 2.40
CA THR A 17 18.48 -42.03 1.36
C THR A 17 19.17 -40.97 0.50
N VAL A 18 20.50 -40.94 0.55
CA VAL A 18 21.33 -40.00 -0.21
C VAL A 18 21.47 -40.56 -1.62
N ALA A 19 20.68 -40.03 -2.56
CA ALA A 19 20.87 -40.28 -3.98
C ALA A 19 21.83 -39.23 -4.56
N ARG A 20 22.93 -39.71 -5.13
CA ARG A 20 23.99 -38.93 -5.78
C ARG A 20 23.50 -38.56 -7.18
N ALA A 21 22.92 -37.38 -7.34
CA ALA A 21 22.47 -36.88 -8.64
C ALA A 21 23.59 -36.06 -9.30
N SER A 22 23.89 -36.44 -10.54
CA SER A 22 24.93 -35.89 -11.41
C SER A 22 24.81 -34.38 -11.57
N THR A 23 25.93 -33.68 -11.41
CA THR A 23 26.07 -32.27 -11.79
C THR A 23 25.85 -32.11 -13.29
N PHE A 24 24.66 -31.65 -13.67
CA PHE A 24 24.39 -31.15 -15.02
C PHE A 24 25.02 -29.76 -15.15
N ARG A 25 26.14 -29.66 -15.86
CA ARG A 25 26.75 -28.38 -16.23
C ARG A 25 25.80 -27.66 -17.20
N VAL A 26 25.05 -26.68 -16.72
CA VAL A 26 24.43 -25.70 -17.60
C VAL A 26 25.52 -24.75 -18.07
N SER A 27 25.89 -24.86 -19.36
CA SER A 27 26.76 -23.91 -20.03
C SER A 27 26.13 -22.52 -19.95
N ARG A 28 26.88 -21.59 -19.36
CA ARG A 28 26.52 -20.18 -19.25
C ARG A 28 26.59 -19.56 -20.66
N MET A 29 25.50 -19.61 -21.41
CA MET A 29 25.34 -18.76 -22.59
C MET A 29 25.21 -17.32 -22.09
N GLY A 30 26.25 -16.51 -22.34
CA GLY A 30 26.19 -15.08 -22.14
C GLY A 30 25.16 -14.50 -23.10
N ILE A 31 24.03 -14.07 -22.55
CA ILE A 31 23.16 -13.10 -23.21
C ILE A 31 23.71 -11.76 -22.73
N THR A 32 24.52 -11.11 -23.57
CA THR A 32 24.73 -9.67 -23.46
C THR A 32 23.41 -9.04 -23.86
N THR A 33 22.55 -8.73 -22.88
CA THR A 33 21.52 -7.74 -23.10
C THR A 33 22.23 -6.40 -23.27
N GLU A 34 22.43 -6.00 -24.52
CA GLU A 34 22.60 -4.59 -24.84
C GLU A 34 21.27 -3.92 -24.47
N GLU A 35 21.19 -3.45 -23.23
CA GLU A 35 20.02 -2.71 -22.77
C GLU A 35 20.05 -1.32 -23.39
N ASP A 36 19.02 -1.03 -24.19
CA ASP A 36 18.82 0.28 -24.79
C ASP A 36 18.80 1.37 -23.69
N PRO A 37 19.56 2.48 -23.83
CA PRO A 37 19.72 3.51 -22.79
C PRO A 37 18.43 4.28 -22.45
N LYS A 38 17.33 4.01 -23.16
CA LYS A 38 15.98 4.55 -22.87
C LYS A 38 15.22 3.70 -21.85
N GLU A 39 15.48 2.40 -21.74
CA GLU A 39 14.81 1.53 -20.76
C GLU A 39 15.36 1.71 -19.35
N MET A 40 16.68 1.90 -19.19
CA MET A 40 17.29 2.12 -17.87
C MET A 40 16.74 3.37 -17.16
N LYS A 41 16.42 4.44 -17.89
CA LYS A 41 15.84 5.67 -17.32
C LYS A 41 14.40 5.48 -16.85
N ASN A 42 13.58 4.73 -17.59
CA ASN A 42 12.21 4.44 -17.19
C ASN A 42 12.16 3.50 -15.98
N HIS A 43 13.06 2.51 -15.91
CA HIS A 43 13.14 1.61 -14.77
C HIS A 43 13.56 2.37 -13.50
N GLN A 44 14.56 3.24 -13.59
CA GLN A 44 15.03 4.04 -12.46
C GLN A 44 13.93 4.95 -11.89
N ASN A 45 13.22 5.67 -12.75
CA ASN A 45 12.10 6.52 -12.34
C ASN A 45 10.98 5.73 -11.61
N SER A 46 10.73 4.48 -12.04
CA SER A 46 9.70 3.63 -11.45
C SER A 46 10.07 3.09 -10.06
N VAL A 47 11.36 2.86 -9.81
CA VAL A 47 11.88 2.42 -8.50
C VAL A 47 11.82 3.60 -7.53
N ASP A 48 12.28 4.77 -7.95
CA ASP A 48 12.31 5.99 -7.14
C ASP A 48 10.89 6.40 -6.68
N GLU A 49 9.88 6.28 -7.56
CA GLU A 49 8.48 6.55 -7.23
C GLU A 49 7.94 5.58 -6.15
N MET A 50 8.29 4.29 -6.24
CA MET A 50 7.89 3.31 -5.23
C MET A 50 8.59 3.54 -3.90
N GLU A 51 9.87 3.96 -3.91
CA GLU A 51 10.60 4.30 -2.70
C GLU A 51 9.96 5.51 -1.97
N MET A 52 9.55 6.54 -2.71
CA MET A 52 8.82 7.68 -2.14
C MET A 52 7.49 7.26 -1.50
N LYS A 53 6.74 6.35 -2.13
CA LYS A 53 5.49 5.80 -1.54
C LYS A 53 5.77 4.96 -0.29
N VAL A 54 6.85 4.18 -0.27
CA VAL A 54 7.25 3.42 0.93
C VAL A 54 7.58 4.36 2.10
N VAL A 55 8.20 5.52 1.84
CA VAL A 55 8.46 6.53 2.88
C VAL A 55 7.14 7.06 3.47
N LYS A 56 6.12 7.34 2.64
CA LYS A 56 4.79 7.77 3.11
C LYS A 56 4.15 6.76 4.07
N PHE A 57 4.29 5.46 3.79
CA PHE A 57 3.73 4.40 4.64
C PHE A 57 4.64 3.97 5.80
N SER A 58 5.86 4.50 5.86
CA SER A 58 6.76 4.29 6.98
C SER A 58 6.32 5.12 8.17
N ARG A 59 6.13 4.48 9.33
CA ARG A 59 5.60 5.13 10.55
C ARG A 59 6.69 5.78 11.42
N GLY A 60 7.85 6.08 10.86
CA GLY A 60 8.99 6.68 11.57
C GLY A 60 10.33 6.04 11.21
N LYS A 61 11.37 6.44 11.95
CA LYS A 61 12.74 5.95 11.75
C LYS A 61 12.90 4.54 12.35
N ALA A 62 13.56 3.65 11.60
CA ALA A 62 13.91 2.32 12.07
C ALA A 62 14.73 2.35 13.37
N ALA A 63 14.50 1.38 14.25
CA ALA A 63 15.22 1.28 15.52
C ALA A 63 16.71 0.96 15.31
N ASN A 64 17.60 1.59 16.09
CA ASN A 64 19.03 1.29 16.04
C ASN A 64 19.33 -0.03 16.77
N LEU A 65 19.45 -1.13 16.03
CA LEU A 65 19.71 -2.48 16.56
C LEU A 65 21.19 -2.73 16.91
N ALA A 66 22.09 -1.81 16.56
CA ALA A 66 23.53 -1.96 16.81
C ALA A 66 23.90 -1.62 18.26
N ALA A 67 23.18 -0.68 18.87
CA ALA A 67 23.41 -0.27 20.26
C ALA A 67 22.94 -1.30 21.31
N LEU A 68 22.17 -2.31 20.91
CA LEU A 68 21.53 -3.27 21.83
C LEU A 68 22.45 -4.45 22.16
N ARG A 69 22.71 -4.69 23.46
CA ARG A 69 23.53 -5.81 23.96
C ARG A 69 22.77 -7.14 24.03
N ASP A 70 21.47 -7.10 24.30
CA ASP A 70 20.66 -8.30 24.52
C ASP A 70 20.28 -9.03 23.22
N LYS A 71 20.71 -10.29 23.09
CA LYS A 71 20.48 -11.12 21.89
C LYS A 71 19.00 -11.43 21.66
N LYS A 72 18.24 -11.71 22.72
CA LYS A 72 16.81 -12.05 22.63
C LYS A 72 15.96 -10.87 22.18
N LEU A 73 16.19 -9.70 22.77
CA LEU A 73 15.49 -8.47 22.43
C LEU A 73 15.86 -7.99 21.02
N LYS A 74 17.13 -8.11 20.64
CA LYS A 74 17.59 -7.80 19.28
C LYS A 74 16.92 -8.67 18.23
N GLY A 75 16.77 -9.98 18.48
CA GLY A 75 16.05 -10.88 17.59
C GLY A 75 14.57 -10.50 17.40
N GLN A 76 13.88 -10.19 18.50
CA GLN A 76 12.47 -9.76 18.47
C GLN A 76 12.29 -8.43 17.72
N LEU A 77 13.14 -7.43 17.98
CA LEU A 77 13.09 -6.14 17.29
C LEU A 77 13.43 -6.28 15.81
N THR A 78 14.41 -7.11 15.45
CA THR A 78 14.73 -7.39 14.04
C THR A 78 13.55 -8.00 13.31
N GLY A 79 12.83 -8.94 13.95
CA GLY A 79 11.62 -9.53 13.37
C GLY A 79 10.51 -8.50 13.15
N LYS A 80 10.26 -7.65 14.15
CA LYS A 80 9.24 -6.58 14.05
C LYS A 80 9.59 -5.55 12.98
N GLU A 81 10.84 -5.11 12.89
CA GLU A 81 11.29 -4.14 11.89
C GLU A 81 11.14 -4.68 10.46
N LYS A 82 11.49 -5.96 10.25
CA LYS A 82 11.28 -6.62 8.95
C LYS A 82 9.79 -6.63 8.56
N LEU A 83 8.91 -6.95 9.50
CA LEU A 83 7.46 -6.94 9.25
C LEU A 83 6.96 -5.54 8.92
N ILE A 84 7.40 -4.51 9.64
CA ILE A 84 7.06 -3.11 9.35
C ILE A 84 7.50 -2.73 7.93
N GLY A 85 8.73 -3.07 7.55
CA GLY A 85 9.25 -2.83 6.20
C GLY A 85 8.46 -3.55 5.11
N ILE A 86 8.07 -4.81 5.34
CA ILE A 86 7.24 -5.57 4.41
C ILE A 86 5.83 -4.95 4.31
N SER A 87 5.23 -4.57 5.43
CA SER A 87 3.91 -3.95 5.47
C SER A 87 3.89 -2.61 4.75
N ALA A 88 4.91 -1.76 4.91
CA ALA A 88 5.01 -0.48 4.21
C ALA A 88 5.14 -0.69 2.69
N LYS A 89 5.94 -1.67 2.25
CA LYS A 89 6.06 -2.04 0.83
C LYS A 89 4.75 -2.58 0.26
N ALA A 90 4.07 -3.46 0.98
CA ALA A 90 2.78 -4.00 0.57
C ALA A 90 1.71 -2.90 0.47
N ALA A 91 1.68 -1.96 1.43
CA ALA A 91 0.76 -0.82 1.38
C ALA A 91 1.06 0.11 0.19
N ALA A 92 2.33 0.40 -0.08
CA ALA A 92 2.75 1.21 -1.24
C ALA A 92 2.36 0.56 -2.57
N GLN A 93 2.54 -0.77 -2.69
CA GLN A 93 2.10 -1.52 -3.85
C GLN A 93 0.58 -1.49 -3.98
N ALA A 94 -0.15 -1.66 -2.87
CA ALA A 94 -1.60 -1.61 -2.90
C ALA A 94 -2.12 -0.23 -3.33
N GLU A 95 -1.50 0.85 -2.87
CA GLU A 95 -1.82 2.20 -3.32
C GLU A 95 -1.61 2.36 -4.84
N LYS A 96 -0.49 1.86 -5.37
CA LYS A 96 -0.14 1.99 -6.79
C LYS A 96 -1.03 1.15 -7.71
N TRP A 97 -1.39 -0.06 -7.31
CA TRP A 97 -2.04 -1.03 -8.20
C TRP A 97 -3.54 -1.21 -7.95
N PHE A 98 -4.01 -0.98 -6.73
CA PHE A 98 -5.41 -1.27 -6.35
C PHE A 98 -6.28 -0.04 -6.12
N LEU A 99 -5.74 1.18 -6.07
CA LEU A 99 -6.59 2.38 -6.00
C LEU A 99 -7.22 2.66 -7.36
N PRO A 100 -8.56 2.59 -7.51
CA PRO A 100 -9.23 2.83 -8.78
C PRO A 100 -9.55 4.32 -9.01
N ILE A 101 -9.41 5.15 -7.97
CA ILE A 101 -9.80 6.55 -7.99
C ILE A 101 -8.55 7.41 -7.85
N GLU A 102 -8.36 8.29 -8.81
CA GLU A 102 -7.39 9.38 -8.74
C GLU A 102 -8.06 10.66 -8.23
N GLY A 103 -7.28 11.52 -7.59
CA GLY A 103 -7.77 12.82 -7.13
C GLY A 103 -8.05 13.74 -8.31
N GLY A 104 -9.25 14.32 -8.37
CA GLY A 104 -9.55 15.36 -9.36
C GLY A 104 -8.72 16.62 -9.10
N TYR A 105 -8.20 17.22 -10.16
CA TYR A 105 -7.45 18.47 -10.12
C TYR A 105 -7.99 19.46 -11.17
N LEU A 106 -7.71 20.76 -10.94
CA LEU A 106 -8.05 21.83 -11.87
C LEU A 106 -6.75 22.53 -12.27
N GLU A 107 -6.25 22.22 -13.45
CA GLU A 107 -5.07 22.85 -14.03
C GLU A 107 -5.49 24.05 -14.88
N PRO A 108 -4.85 25.22 -14.69
CA PRO A 108 -5.09 26.36 -15.58
C PRO A 108 -4.42 26.13 -16.94
N GLU A 109 -5.08 26.59 -18.00
CA GLU A 109 -4.45 26.69 -19.32
C GLU A 109 -3.62 27.99 -19.40
N ASP A 110 -2.36 27.88 -19.83
CA ASP A 110 -1.40 28.96 -20.10
C ASP A 110 -1.48 30.20 -19.17
N LEU A 111 -2.30 31.20 -19.55
CA LEU A 111 -2.41 32.51 -18.91
C LEU A 111 -3.59 32.63 -17.93
N GLU A 112 -4.43 31.60 -17.84
CA GLU A 112 -5.57 31.58 -16.93
C GLU A 112 -5.13 31.32 -15.49
N LYS A 113 -5.93 31.79 -14.53
CA LYS A 113 -5.65 31.63 -13.10
C LYS A 113 -6.77 30.85 -12.44
N THR A 114 -6.42 29.84 -11.65
CA THR A 114 -7.38 28.89 -11.06
C THR A 114 -8.47 29.56 -10.21
N TYR A 115 -8.19 30.71 -9.59
CA TYR A 115 -9.19 31.44 -8.80
C TYR A 115 -10.24 32.19 -9.63
N ARG A 116 -10.09 32.27 -10.96
CA ARG A 116 -11.05 32.95 -11.85
C ARG A 116 -12.14 32.00 -12.37
N PHE A 117 -12.01 30.69 -12.17
CA PHE A 117 -13.04 29.74 -12.59
C PHE A 117 -14.32 29.91 -11.75
N THR A 118 -15.45 30.04 -12.43
CA THR A 118 -16.76 30.14 -11.76
C THR A 118 -17.37 28.76 -11.54
N GLN A 119 -18.21 28.60 -10.51
CA GLN A 119 -18.87 27.33 -10.22
C GLN A 119 -19.68 26.79 -11.42
N ARG A 120 -20.22 27.68 -12.27
CA ARG A 120 -20.95 27.29 -13.49
C ARG A 120 -20.05 26.59 -14.50
N VAL A 121 -18.83 27.09 -14.69
CA VAL A 121 -17.84 26.50 -15.59
C VAL A 121 -17.39 25.14 -15.06
N VAL A 122 -17.12 25.04 -13.74
CA VAL A 122 -16.72 23.77 -13.11
C VAL A 122 -17.80 22.69 -13.28
N VAL A 123 -19.07 23.04 -13.06
CA VAL A 123 -20.20 22.10 -13.23
C VAL A 123 -20.34 21.63 -14.68
N GLY A 124 -20.02 22.47 -15.66
CA GLY A 124 -20.01 22.09 -17.08
C GLY A 124 -18.85 21.18 -17.48
N GLY A 125 -17.74 21.21 -16.74
CA GLY A 125 -16.54 20.41 -17.03
C GLY A 125 -16.46 19.06 -16.31
N VAL A 126 -17.32 18.80 -15.32
CA VAL A 126 -17.34 17.54 -14.55
C VAL A 126 -18.41 16.57 -15.06
N ASP A 127 -18.29 15.30 -14.65
CA ASP A 127 -19.25 14.26 -14.97
C ASP A 127 -20.65 14.58 -14.39
N ILE A 128 -21.69 14.02 -15.00
CA ILE A 128 -23.09 14.28 -14.62
C ILE A 128 -23.38 13.91 -13.16
N SER A 129 -22.73 12.87 -12.62
CA SER A 129 -22.96 12.45 -11.23
C SER A 129 -22.37 13.45 -10.23
N SER A 130 -21.24 14.07 -10.56
CA SER A 130 -20.63 15.14 -9.76
C SER A 130 -21.30 16.49 -9.98
N ALA A 131 -21.76 16.78 -11.19
CA ALA A 131 -22.48 18.01 -11.55
C ALA A 131 -23.81 18.18 -10.79
N ARG A 132 -24.40 17.08 -10.30
CA ARG A 132 -25.63 17.08 -9.50
C ARG A 132 -25.42 17.29 -7.99
N LYS A 133 -24.19 17.16 -7.49
CA LYS A 133 -23.84 17.33 -6.08
C LYS A 133 -23.89 18.77 -5.55
N PRO A 134 -23.57 19.83 -6.33
CA PRO A 134 -23.77 21.19 -5.85
C PRO A 134 -25.28 21.50 -5.82
N PHE A 135 -25.78 21.82 -4.63
CA PHE A 135 -27.16 22.27 -4.43
C PHE A 135 -27.17 23.51 -3.54
N ASP A 136 -28.20 24.32 -3.72
CA ASP A 136 -28.47 25.46 -2.85
C ASP A 136 -29.67 25.12 -1.96
N MET A 137 -29.46 25.15 -0.64
CA MET A 137 -30.51 24.85 0.33
C MET A 137 -31.09 26.17 0.84
N ILE A 138 -32.17 26.62 0.20
CA ILE A 138 -32.88 27.84 0.57
C ILE A 138 -33.91 27.48 1.64
N LEU A 139 -33.64 27.82 2.91
CA LEU A 139 -34.63 27.66 3.99
C LEU A 139 -35.30 29.00 4.34
N PRO A 140 -36.63 29.04 4.54
CA PRO A 140 -37.33 30.23 5.00
C PRO A 140 -37.13 30.45 6.50
N GLY A 141 -36.58 31.59 6.91
CA GLY A 141 -36.44 32.00 8.32
C GLY A 141 -35.11 32.69 8.66
N LYS A 142 -34.86 32.94 9.95
CA LYS A 142 -33.60 33.53 10.47
C LYS A 142 -32.69 32.43 11.04
N TYR A 143 -32.39 31.43 10.23
CA TYR A 143 -31.53 30.31 10.66
C TYR A 143 -30.10 30.53 10.15
N VAL A 144 -29.11 30.23 11.00
CA VAL A 144 -27.70 30.19 10.64
C VAL A 144 -27.26 28.72 10.71
N PHE A 145 -26.71 28.18 9.63
CA PHE A 145 -26.27 26.78 9.58
C PHE A 145 -24.84 26.64 10.08
N ILE A 146 -24.60 25.61 10.89
CA ILE A 146 -23.26 25.14 11.23
C ILE A 146 -23.09 23.78 10.55
N LEU A 147 -22.28 23.73 9.51
CA LEU A 147 -21.94 22.48 8.86
C LEU A 147 -20.88 21.76 9.69
N CYS A 148 -21.23 20.60 10.23
CA CYS A 148 -20.28 19.73 10.91
C CYS A 148 -19.60 18.85 9.87
N SER A 149 -18.35 19.15 9.54
CA SER A 149 -17.53 18.27 8.71
C SER A 149 -17.18 17.02 9.51
N LEU A 150 -17.91 15.92 9.26
CA LEU A 150 -17.52 14.58 9.69
C LEU A 150 -16.22 14.21 8.97
N LYS A 151 -15.10 14.46 9.63
CA LYS A 151 -13.80 13.93 9.21
C LYS A 151 -13.89 12.41 9.38
N LEU A 152 -14.14 11.70 8.28
CA LEU A 152 -14.09 10.24 8.23
C LEU A 152 -12.66 9.78 8.56
N CYS A 153 -12.38 9.61 9.85
CA CYS A 153 -11.23 8.88 10.34
C CYS A 153 -11.41 7.42 9.93
N HIS A 154 -10.76 7.03 8.83
CA HIS A 154 -10.67 5.63 8.42
C HIS A 154 -9.70 4.91 9.38
N HIS A 155 -10.22 4.51 10.55
CA HIS A 155 -9.56 3.59 11.48
C HIS A 155 -10.31 2.25 11.43
N PRO A 156 -9.63 1.12 11.22
CA PRO A 156 -10.28 -0.18 11.23
C PRO A 156 -10.49 -0.61 12.69
N TYR A 157 -11.69 -0.42 13.22
CA TYR A 157 -12.07 -0.98 14.51
C TYR A 157 -12.42 -2.46 14.31
N MET A 158 -11.45 -3.34 14.57
CA MET A 158 -11.74 -4.72 14.98
C MET A 158 -12.39 -4.63 16.37
N ILE A 159 -13.72 -4.71 16.43
CA ILE A 159 -14.42 -5.01 17.69
C ILE A 159 -14.97 -6.43 17.57
N GLN A 160 -14.24 -7.37 18.18
CA GLN A 160 -14.78 -8.65 18.61
C GLN A 160 -15.56 -8.39 19.89
N TYR A 161 -16.88 -8.59 19.89
CA TYR A 161 -17.63 -8.74 21.13
C TYR A 161 -17.64 -10.24 21.49
N GLN A 162 -17.19 -10.56 22.70
CA GLN A 162 -17.56 -11.78 23.42
C GLN A 162 -19.00 -11.69 23.92
#